data_AF-A0AA40F257-F1
#
_entry.id   AF-A0AA40F257-F1
#
_cell.length_a   1.000
_cell.length_b   1.000
_cell.length_c   1.000
_cell.angle_alpha   90.00
_cell.angle_beta   90.00
_cell.angle_gamma   90.00
#
_symmetry.space_group_name_H-M   'P 1'
#
loop_
_entity.id
_entity.type
_entity.pdbx_description
1 polymer ?
#
loop_
_entity_poly.entity_id
_entity_poly.type
_entity_poly.pdbx_seq_one_letter_code
_entity_poly.pdbx_strand_id
1 'polypeptide(L)'
;MRATGYLFVALAGLACVAWAEDLLFPYMHGLKYSEYDIAIKQGHTAHVCKDEAEWTSMTTADFAKYKAIVIPDCLCNSSLATVDFLDASKSVWSPAVTGNMIIIGTDPSFHAKWYNLTGAIAMMQDAINLVASKNGTGMYFSLSCYYQAASTPVAISALSEIGEFMVRGNLSHPCLNDAHLVAGSSVMTSLKDSIASNWNCSVHEAFTSYPRSGPSGFEALAIAVNASGPGQQEFADGSRGIPYIIARGATPLGCGNNITEPAYKEECDDGDANGTPESLCSSSCRCVNGVLEPGVCRPNPTSTSSRSTQSTPSRYIEATDRLRRLLILVTAPRAA
;
A
#
# COMPACT_ATOMS: atom_id res chain seq x y z
N MET A 1 -73.70 7.05 13.68
CA MET A 1 -72.34 7.62 13.79
C MET A 1 -71.71 7.18 15.11
N ARG A 2 -70.74 6.26 15.06
CA ARG A 2 -69.53 6.21 15.91
C ARG A 2 -68.72 4.99 15.47
N ALA A 3 -67.56 5.28 14.90
CA ALA A 3 -66.68 4.34 14.25
C ALA A 3 -65.83 3.57 15.28
N THR A 4 -65.74 2.27 15.09
CA THR A 4 -64.84 1.35 15.81
C THR A 4 -63.46 1.45 15.16
N GLY A 5 -62.49 2.02 15.85
CA GLY A 5 -61.10 2.09 15.39
C GLY A 5 -60.38 0.78 15.71
N TYR A 6 -59.93 0.07 14.68
CA TYR A 6 -59.01 -1.06 14.81
C TYR A 6 -57.59 -0.53 14.99
N LEU A 7 -56.99 -0.87 16.14
CA LEU A 7 -55.59 -0.59 16.45
C LEU A 7 -54.72 -1.63 15.72
N PHE A 8 -54.08 -1.23 14.62
CA PHE A 8 -53.01 -2.02 14.01
C PHE A 8 -51.77 -1.94 14.89
N VAL A 9 -51.39 -3.05 15.52
CA VAL A 9 -50.07 -3.21 16.15
C VAL A 9 -49.08 -3.57 15.03
N ALA A 10 -48.25 -2.60 14.63
CA ALA A 10 -47.11 -2.85 13.76
C ALA A 10 -46.00 -3.53 14.58
N LEU A 11 -45.73 -4.81 14.31
CA LEU A 11 -44.49 -5.46 14.75
C LEU A 11 -43.34 -4.89 13.94
N ALA A 12 -42.51 -4.05 14.56
CA ALA A 12 -41.19 -3.71 14.05
C ALA A 12 -40.28 -4.93 14.25
N GLY A 13 -39.93 -5.61 13.15
CA GLY A 13 -38.89 -6.64 13.16
C GLY A 13 -37.54 -6.02 13.48
N LEU A 14 -36.91 -6.44 14.58
CA LEU A 14 -35.49 -6.20 14.83
C LEU A 14 -34.69 -6.98 13.77
N ALA A 15 -34.23 -6.28 12.73
CA ALA A 15 -33.19 -6.82 11.86
C ALA A 15 -31.90 -6.91 12.70
N CYS A 16 -31.46 -8.13 13.01
CA CYS A 16 -30.10 -8.35 13.47
C CYS A 16 -29.17 -7.93 12.33
N VAL A 17 -28.55 -6.76 12.46
CA VAL A 17 -27.44 -6.38 11.60
C VAL A 17 -26.29 -7.30 12.01
N ALA A 18 -26.12 -8.40 11.29
CA ALA A 18 -24.90 -9.20 11.41
C ALA A 18 -23.77 -8.33 10.88
N TRP A 19 -22.96 -7.80 11.79
CA TRP A 19 -21.74 -7.10 11.43
C TRP A 19 -20.82 -8.12 10.77
N ALA A 20 -20.29 -7.81 9.59
CA ALA A 20 -19.22 -8.61 9.02
C ALA A 20 -18.02 -8.60 10.00
N GLU A 21 -17.35 -9.74 10.12
CA GLU A 21 -16.10 -9.79 10.88
C GLU A 21 -15.04 -8.91 10.20
N ASP A 22 -14.03 -8.49 10.97
CA ASP A 22 -13.02 -7.55 10.46
C ASP A 22 -12.21 -8.15 9.32
N LEU A 23 -11.77 -9.41 9.46
CA LEU A 23 -10.80 -10.03 8.56
C LEU A 23 -11.36 -11.32 7.94
N LEU A 24 -11.03 -11.56 6.68
CA LEU A 24 -11.29 -12.81 5.98
C LEU A 24 -10.02 -13.63 5.83
N PHE A 25 -10.06 -14.89 6.25
CA PHE A 25 -9.01 -15.87 6.01
C PHE A 25 -9.56 -16.97 5.08
N PRO A 26 -8.83 -17.36 4.03
CA PRO A 26 -9.18 -18.51 3.21
C PRO A 26 -9.10 -19.82 4.01
N TYR A 27 -9.73 -20.87 3.47
CA TYR A 27 -9.58 -22.21 4.02
C TYR A 27 -8.20 -22.76 3.65
N MET A 28 -7.23 -22.62 4.55
CA MET A 28 -5.90 -23.20 4.38
C MET A 28 -5.85 -24.64 4.90
N HIS A 29 -6.74 -25.50 4.39
CA HIS A 29 -6.94 -26.87 4.87
C HIS A 29 -7.20 -26.98 6.39
N GLY A 30 -7.92 -25.99 6.94
CA GLY A 30 -8.28 -25.91 8.35
C GLY A 30 -7.15 -25.43 9.26
N LEU A 31 -5.98 -25.09 8.70
CA LEU A 31 -4.87 -24.54 9.45
C LEU A 31 -5.10 -23.05 9.72
N LYS A 32 -5.01 -22.68 11.00
CA LYS A 32 -4.87 -21.30 11.45
C LYS A 32 -3.39 -21.08 11.74
N TYR A 33 -2.78 -20.17 11.02
CA TYR A 33 -1.36 -19.83 11.18
C TYR A 33 -1.19 -18.66 12.16
N SER A 34 0.06 -18.27 12.44
CA SER A 34 0.37 -17.24 13.45
C SER A 34 -0.29 -15.90 13.14
N GLU A 35 -0.54 -15.57 11.86
CA GLU A 35 -1.32 -14.38 11.47
C GLU A 35 -2.72 -14.36 12.09
N TYR A 36 -3.40 -15.50 12.18
CA TYR A 36 -4.74 -15.58 12.79
C TYR A 36 -4.66 -15.25 14.29
N ASP A 37 -3.76 -15.90 15.02
CA ASP A 37 -3.61 -15.68 16.46
C ASP A 37 -3.19 -14.23 16.76
N ILE A 38 -2.32 -13.66 15.92
CA ILE A 38 -1.90 -12.27 16.01
C ILE A 38 -3.08 -11.32 15.74
N ALA A 39 -3.89 -11.56 14.71
CA ALA A 39 -5.06 -10.75 14.41
C ALA A 39 -6.05 -10.73 15.58
N ILE A 40 -6.37 -11.89 16.16
CA ILE A 40 -7.25 -11.99 17.33
C ILE A 40 -6.64 -11.23 18.53
N LYS A 41 -5.31 -11.35 18.74
CA LYS A 41 -4.61 -10.64 19.81
C LYS A 41 -4.60 -9.11 19.61
N GLN A 42 -4.67 -8.64 18.36
CA GLN A 42 -4.84 -7.22 18.01
C GLN A 42 -6.29 -6.73 18.16
N GLY A 43 -7.23 -7.61 18.49
CA GLY A 43 -8.63 -7.28 18.72
C GLY A 43 -9.51 -7.33 17.47
N HIS A 44 -9.00 -7.87 16.37
CA HIS A 44 -9.82 -8.12 15.19
C HIS A 44 -10.73 -9.34 15.38
N THR A 45 -11.93 -9.28 14.83
CA THR A 45 -12.75 -10.48 14.56
C THR A 45 -12.33 -11.08 13.21
N ALA A 46 -12.47 -12.39 13.03
CA ALA A 46 -11.95 -13.05 11.83
C ALA A 46 -12.82 -14.21 11.38
N HIS A 47 -13.28 -14.12 10.13
CA HIS A 47 -13.95 -15.21 9.43
C HIS A 47 -12.92 -16.10 8.79
N VAL A 48 -12.98 -17.40 9.08
CA VAL A 48 -12.15 -18.40 8.41
C VAL A 48 -13.08 -19.24 7.55
N CYS A 49 -12.89 -19.24 6.23
CA CYS A 49 -13.65 -20.11 5.35
C CYS A 49 -13.52 -21.57 5.83
N LYS A 50 -14.63 -22.29 5.87
CA LYS A 50 -14.72 -23.68 6.32
C LYS A 50 -14.14 -24.66 5.30
N ASP A 51 -14.14 -24.27 4.02
CA ASP A 51 -13.66 -25.03 2.87
C ASP A 51 -13.38 -24.06 1.69
N GLU A 52 -12.75 -24.56 0.63
CA GLU A 52 -12.54 -23.79 -0.61
C GLU A 52 -13.86 -23.48 -1.34
N ALA A 53 -14.91 -24.30 -1.12
CA ALA A 53 -16.23 -24.08 -1.71
C ALA A 53 -16.88 -22.81 -1.15
N GLU A 54 -16.69 -22.52 0.14
CA GLU A 54 -17.13 -21.26 0.74
C GLU A 54 -16.43 -20.07 0.09
N TRP A 55 -15.10 -20.09 -0.01
CA TRP A 55 -14.34 -19.02 -0.68
C TRP A 55 -14.83 -18.79 -2.11
N THR A 56 -14.93 -19.86 -2.90
CA THR A 56 -15.31 -19.78 -4.32
C THR A 56 -16.79 -19.44 -4.54
N SER A 57 -17.64 -19.58 -3.51
CA SER A 57 -19.04 -19.14 -3.54
C SER A 57 -19.21 -17.64 -3.26
N MET A 58 -18.21 -16.98 -2.70
CA MET A 58 -18.27 -15.55 -2.36
C MET A 58 -18.29 -14.69 -3.62
N THR A 59 -19.14 -13.67 -3.62
CA THR A 59 -19.12 -12.63 -4.64
C THR A 59 -18.09 -11.54 -4.30
N THR A 60 -17.74 -10.68 -5.26
CA THR A 60 -16.94 -9.48 -5.00
C THR A 60 -17.52 -8.63 -3.86
N ALA A 61 -18.86 -8.52 -3.78
CA ALA A 61 -19.52 -7.79 -2.71
C ALA A 61 -19.40 -8.48 -1.35
N ASP A 62 -19.22 -9.81 -1.31
CA ASP A 62 -18.96 -10.52 -0.05
C ASP A 62 -17.53 -10.30 0.43
N PHE A 63 -16.55 -10.32 -0.49
CA PHE A 63 -15.17 -9.95 -0.16
C PHE A 63 -15.07 -8.49 0.32
N ALA A 64 -15.82 -7.58 -0.30
CA ALA A 64 -15.81 -6.16 0.03
C ALA A 64 -16.35 -5.79 1.43
N LYS A 65 -16.93 -6.76 2.16
CA LYS A 65 -17.46 -6.54 3.52
C LYS A 65 -16.38 -6.52 4.60
N TYR A 66 -15.21 -7.11 4.32
CA TYR A 66 -14.12 -7.23 5.28
C TYR A 66 -13.20 -6.01 5.21
N LYS A 67 -12.59 -5.64 6.34
CA LYS A 67 -11.50 -4.65 6.38
C LYS A 67 -10.30 -5.14 5.59
N ALA A 68 -9.97 -6.43 5.68
CA ALA A 68 -8.94 -7.02 4.85
C ALA A 68 -9.12 -8.53 4.62
N ILE A 69 -8.55 -8.99 3.51
CA ILE A 69 -8.30 -10.41 3.22
C ILE A 69 -6.87 -10.74 3.68
N VAL A 70 -6.70 -11.78 4.48
CA VAL A 70 -5.39 -12.22 4.99
C VAL A 70 -5.07 -13.58 4.42
N ILE A 71 -4.11 -13.63 3.50
CA ILE A 71 -3.52 -14.87 3.00
C ILE A 71 -2.24 -15.14 3.81
N PRO A 72 -2.31 -16.02 4.82
CA PRO A 72 -1.23 -16.21 5.80
C PRO A 72 -0.06 -17.02 5.22
N ASP A 73 1.11 -16.93 5.88
CA ASP A 73 2.24 -17.82 5.61
C ASP A 73 1.91 -19.27 6.01
N CYS A 74 2.07 -20.19 5.06
CA CYS A 74 1.84 -21.62 5.24
C CYS A 74 3.04 -22.39 5.80
N LEU A 75 3.78 -21.77 6.73
CA LEU A 75 4.96 -22.34 7.38
C LEU A 75 6.05 -22.75 6.37
N CYS A 76 6.40 -21.85 5.45
CA CYS A 76 7.37 -22.09 4.38
C CYS A 76 6.99 -23.26 3.45
N ASN A 77 5.71 -23.33 3.06
CA ASN A 77 5.27 -24.19 1.97
C ASN A 77 5.82 -23.67 0.63
N SER A 78 6.34 -24.56 -0.20
CA SER A 78 6.89 -24.27 -1.54
C SER A 78 6.00 -24.74 -2.70
N SER A 79 4.77 -25.17 -2.41
CA SER A 79 3.82 -25.66 -3.40
C SER A 79 2.79 -24.58 -3.73
N LEU A 80 2.76 -24.15 -4.99
CA LEU A 80 1.74 -23.23 -5.49
C LEU A 80 0.32 -23.81 -5.45
N ALA A 81 0.18 -25.15 -5.39
CA ALA A 81 -1.13 -25.79 -5.27
C ALA A 81 -1.86 -25.40 -3.98
N THR A 82 -1.18 -24.91 -2.94
CA THR A 82 -1.81 -24.46 -1.70
C THR A 82 -2.51 -23.11 -1.84
N VAL A 83 -2.25 -22.38 -2.93
CA VAL A 83 -2.84 -21.05 -3.21
C VAL A 83 -3.43 -20.97 -4.63
N ASP A 84 -3.66 -22.10 -5.29
CA ASP A 84 -4.20 -22.14 -6.65
C ASP A 84 -5.62 -21.55 -6.73
N PHE A 85 -6.40 -21.68 -5.66
CA PHE A 85 -7.73 -21.12 -5.53
C PHE A 85 -7.73 -19.59 -5.67
N LEU A 86 -6.63 -18.92 -5.28
CA LEU A 86 -6.49 -17.46 -5.49
C LEU A 86 -6.40 -17.14 -6.96
N ASP A 87 -5.59 -17.87 -7.73
CA ASP A 87 -5.45 -17.68 -9.18
C ASP A 87 -6.75 -18.05 -9.92
N ALA A 88 -7.40 -19.14 -9.51
CA ALA A 88 -8.65 -19.60 -10.11
C ALA A 88 -9.83 -18.64 -9.89
N SER A 89 -9.82 -17.85 -8.80
CA SER A 89 -10.92 -16.96 -8.41
C SER A 89 -10.58 -15.47 -8.43
N LYS A 90 -9.40 -15.07 -8.95
CA LYS A 90 -8.90 -13.69 -8.93
C LYS A 90 -9.82 -12.65 -9.56
N SER A 91 -10.60 -13.01 -10.58
CA SER A 91 -11.56 -12.10 -11.19
C SER A 91 -12.72 -11.73 -10.24
N VAL A 92 -12.93 -12.48 -9.16
CA VAL A 92 -14.00 -12.26 -8.18
C VAL A 92 -13.49 -11.51 -6.95
N TRP A 93 -12.39 -11.96 -6.35
CA TRP A 93 -11.88 -11.33 -5.11
C TRP A 93 -11.04 -10.08 -5.37
N SER A 94 -10.27 -10.02 -6.47
CA SER A 94 -9.36 -8.89 -6.73
C SER A 94 -10.06 -7.54 -6.81
N PRO A 95 -11.24 -7.41 -7.46
CA PRO A 95 -11.93 -6.11 -7.53
C PRO A 95 -12.43 -5.59 -6.18
N ALA A 96 -12.54 -6.44 -5.15
CA ALA A 96 -12.89 -6.00 -3.79
C ALA A 96 -11.70 -5.30 -3.10
N VAL A 97 -10.46 -5.63 -3.49
CA VAL A 97 -9.22 -5.20 -2.84
C VAL A 97 -8.84 -3.76 -3.26
N THR A 98 -9.53 -2.80 -2.64
CA THR A 98 -9.41 -1.35 -2.92
C THR A 98 -8.63 -0.58 -1.85
N GLY A 99 -8.42 -1.18 -0.68
CA GLY A 99 -7.72 -0.60 0.47
C GLY A 99 -6.20 -0.74 0.41
N ASN A 100 -5.52 -0.71 1.55
CA ASN A 100 -4.07 -0.96 1.58
C ASN A 100 -3.75 -2.42 1.26
N MET A 101 -2.62 -2.68 0.62
CA MET A 101 -2.21 -4.05 0.31
C MET A 101 -0.72 -4.22 0.62
N ILE A 102 -0.34 -5.36 1.17
CA ILE A 102 1.05 -5.71 1.46
C ILE A 102 1.34 -7.13 1.02
N ILE A 103 2.45 -7.31 0.31
CA ILE A 103 2.91 -8.60 -0.17
C ILE A 103 4.31 -8.85 0.38
N ILE A 104 4.51 -10.02 0.99
CA ILE A 104 5.69 -10.35 1.81
C ILE A 104 6.39 -11.59 1.23
N GLY A 105 7.64 -11.44 0.80
CA GLY A 105 8.48 -12.51 0.23
C GLY A 105 9.28 -13.31 1.27
N THR A 106 8.64 -13.63 2.40
CA THR A 106 9.23 -14.41 3.49
C THR A 106 8.14 -15.17 4.28
N ASP A 107 8.53 -15.95 5.28
CA ASP A 107 7.71 -16.94 6.02
C ASP A 107 7.55 -16.56 7.51
N PRO A 108 6.87 -15.44 7.84
CA PRO A 108 6.80 -14.94 9.21
C PRO A 108 6.07 -15.90 10.17
N SER A 109 5.09 -16.68 9.70
CA SER A 109 4.43 -17.67 10.56
C SER A 109 5.37 -18.80 10.94
N PHE A 110 6.23 -19.26 10.04
CA PHE A 110 7.26 -20.26 10.33
C PHE A 110 8.22 -19.74 11.42
N HIS A 111 8.75 -18.54 11.23
CA HIS A 111 9.68 -17.93 12.17
C HIS A 111 9.06 -17.59 13.54
N ALA A 112 7.81 -17.14 13.56
CA ALA A 112 7.09 -16.92 14.80
C ALA A 112 6.80 -18.23 15.54
N LYS A 113 6.30 -19.26 14.82
CA LYS A 113 5.87 -20.52 15.45
C LYS A 113 7.02 -21.34 16.00
N TRP A 114 8.10 -21.49 15.23
CA TRP A 114 9.17 -22.44 15.57
C TRP A 114 10.35 -21.81 16.30
N TYR A 115 10.57 -20.51 16.10
CA TYR A 115 11.71 -19.80 16.68
C TYR A 115 11.29 -18.63 17.58
N ASN A 116 10.00 -18.32 17.66
CA ASN A 116 9.47 -17.22 18.47
C ASN A 116 10.18 -15.88 18.20
N LEU A 117 10.49 -15.62 16.92
CA LEU A 117 11.20 -14.40 16.54
C LEU A 117 10.25 -13.20 16.67
N THR A 118 10.65 -12.23 17.48
CA THR A 118 9.91 -10.98 17.69
C THR A 118 9.73 -10.19 16.40
N GLY A 119 10.72 -10.26 15.50
CA GLY A 119 10.65 -9.69 14.17
C GLY A 119 9.50 -10.21 13.33
N ALA A 120 9.31 -11.53 13.32
CA ALA A 120 8.26 -12.17 12.55
C ALA A 120 6.87 -11.81 13.10
N ILE A 121 6.75 -11.75 14.43
CA ILE A 121 5.54 -11.28 15.12
C ILE A 121 5.25 -9.82 14.78
N ALA A 122 6.25 -8.94 14.88
CA ALA A 122 6.13 -7.52 14.55
C ALA A 122 5.75 -7.29 13.08
N MET A 123 6.34 -8.07 12.16
CA MET A 123 6.03 -8.01 10.74
C MET A 123 4.56 -8.35 10.48
N MET A 124 4.03 -9.43 11.05
CA MET A 124 2.61 -9.78 10.91
C MET A 124 1.70 -8.73 11.55
N GLN A 125 2.05 -8.24 12.75
CA GLN A 125 1.27 -7.22 13.46
C GLN A 125 1.12 -5.92 12.66
N ASP A 126 2.25 -5.36 12.21
CA ASP A 126 2.27 -4.10 11.48
C ASP A 126 1.62 -4.24 10.09
N ALA A 127 1.83 -5.37 9.42
CA ALA A 127 1.21 -5.65 8.12
C ALA A 127 -0.31 -5.82 8.23
N ILE A 128 -0.83 -6.50 9.26
CA ILE A 128 -2.28 -6.63 9.52
C ILE A 128 -2.88 -5.25 9.83
N ASN A 129 -2.23 -4.46 10.68
CA ASN A 129 -2.65 -3.08 10.98
C ASN A 129 -2.72 -2.24 9.71
N LEU A 130 -1.70 -2.31 8.84
CA LEU A 130 -1.66 -1.57 7.59
C LEU A 130 -2.88 -1.89 6.71
N VAL A 131 -3.14 -3.17 6.45
CA VAL A 131 -4.20 -3.57 5.51
C VAL A 131 -5.60 -3.32 6.05
N ALA A 132 -5.77 -3.32 7.36
CA ALA A 132 -7.06 -3.05 8.01
C ALA A 132 -7.34 -1.55 8.28
N SER A 133 -6.39 -0.65 8.00
CA SER A 133 -6.45 0.76 8.43
C SER A 133 -7.16 1.73 7.47
N LYS A 134 -7.30 1.39 6.18
CA LYS A 134 -7.85 2.29 5.15
C LYS A 134 -9.28 1.88 4.77
N ASN A 135 -10.07 2.85 4.27
CA ASN A 135 -11.36 2.56 3.67
C ASN A 135 -11.22 1.65 2.45
N GLY A 136 -12.14 0.69 2.32
CA GLY A 136 -12.09 -0.38 1.32
C GLY A 136 -11.34 -1.60 1.83
N THR A 137 -11.58 -2.76 1.23
CA THR A 137 -10.94 -4.01 1.66
C THR A 137 -9.47 -4.02 1.30
N GLY A 138 -8.60 -4.17 2.30
CA GLY A 138 -7.17 -4.38 2.12
C GLY A 138 -6.80 -5.84 1.88
N MET A 139 -5.50 -6.10 1.68
CA MET A 139 -5.00 -7.46 1.52
C MET A 139 -3.59 -7.64 2.09
N TYR A 140 -3.44 -8.62 2.98
CA TYR A 140 -2.14 -9.17 3.39
C TYR A 140 -1.91 -10.45 2.58
N PHE A 141 -0.76 -10.56 1.93
CA PHE A 141 -0.37 -11.79 1.25
C PHE A 141 1.07 -12.16 1.54
N SER A 142 1.27 -13.17 2.38
CA SER A 142 2.57 -13.81 2.49
C SER A 142 2.78 -14.81 1.35
N LEU A 143 3.93 -14.70 0.68
CA LEU A 143 4.37 -15.65 -0.34
C LEU A 143 4.98 -16.92 0.28
N SER A 144 5.10 -17.00 1.61
CA SER A 144 5.63 -18.18 2.30
C SER A 144 7.03 -18.52 1.72
N CYS A 145 7.11 -19.60 0.95
CA CYS A 145 8.30 -20.04 0.23
C CYS A 145 7.94 -20.51 -1.20
N TYR A 146 6.81 -20.07 -1.74
CA TYR A 146 6.25 -20.55 -3.01
C TYR A 146 7.19 -20.38 -4.20
N TYR A 147 7.95 -19.28 -4.24
CA TYR A 147 8.87 -18.98 -5.33
C TYR A 147 10.35 -19.00 -4.92
N GLN A 148 10.69 -19.51 -3.73
CA GLN A 148 12.08 -19.53 -3.22
C GLN A 148 13.09 -20.24 -4.14
N ALA A 149 12.61 -21.23 -4.92
CA ALA A 149 13.44 -22.00 -5.85
C ALA A 149 13.50 -21.40 -7.26
N ALA A 150 12.70 -20.35 -7.55
CA ALA A 150 12.66 -19.72 -8.86
C ALA A 150 13.92 -18.85 -9.07
N SER A 151 14.89 -19.36 -9.84
CA SER A 151 16.15 -18.65 -10.11
C SER A 151 16.02 -17.52 -11.14
N THR A 152 14.93 -17.49 -11.89
CA THR A 152 14.57 -16.43 -12.84
C THR A 152 13.26 -15.77 -12.43
N PRO A 153 13.00 -14.51 -12.84
CA PRO A 153 11.72 -13.85 -12.61
C PRO A 153 10.53 -14.71 -13.05
N VAL A 154 9.55 -14.86 -12.18
CA VAL A 154 8.27 -15.55 -12.42
C VAL A 154 7.11 -14.68 -11.96
N ALA A 155 5.99 -14.76 -12.66
CA ALA A 155 4.81 -13.99 -12.35
C ALA A 155 4.05 -14.56 -11.15
N ILE A 156 3.50 -13.68 -10.30
CA ILE A 156 2.50 -14.06 -9.31
C ILE A 156 1.13 -14.04 -9.97
N SER A 157 0.75 -15.15 -10.63
CA SER A 157 -0.48 -15.23 -11.45
C SER A 157 -1.73 -14.81 -10.69
N ALA A 158 -1.83 -15.15 -9.38
CA ALA A 158 -2.95 -14.78 -8.53
C ALA A 158 -3.22 -13.27 -8.47
N LEU A 159 -2.20 -12.44 -8.70
CA LEU A 159 -2.31 -10.98 -8.61
C LEU A 159 -2.56 -10.28 -9.95
N SER A 160 -2.71 -11.02 -11.06
CA SER A 160 -2.72 -10.43 -12.41
C SER A 160 -3.86 -9.46 -12.69
N GLU A 161 -4.97 -9.54 -11.94
CA GLU A 161 -6.10 -8.59 -12.02
C GLU A 161 -5.82 -7.28 -11.27
N ILE A 162 -4.85 -7.27 -10.35
CA ILE A 162 -4.39 -6.09 -9.60
C ILE A 162 -3.22 -5.43 -10.34
N GLY A 163 -2.33 -6.23 -10.92
CA GLY A 163 -1.21 -5.76 -11.71
C GLY A 163 -0.20 -6.85 -12.02
N GLU A 164 0.88 -6.48 -12.70
CA GLU A 164 1.97 -7.40 -13.01
C GLU A 164 3.00 -7.39 -11.86
N PHE A 165 3.15 -8.52 -11.19
CA PHE A 165 4.14 -8.74 -10.14
C PHE A 165 5.06 -9.87 -10.55
N MET A 166 6.36 -9.59 -10.56
CA MET A 166 7.38 -10.58 -10.84
C MET A 166 8.26 -10.76 -9.61
N VAL A 167 8.49 -12.01 -9.23
CA VAL A 167 9.34 -12.40 -8.10
C VAL A 167 10.40 -13.39 -8.54
N ARG A 168 11.44 -13.52 -7.72
CA ARG A 168 12.39 -14.62 -7.82
C ARG A 168 12.90 -14.99 -6.44
N GLY A 169 13.29 -16.24 -6.29
CA GLY A 169 14.05 -16.72 -5.15
C GLY A 169 15.54 -16.86 -5.49
N ASN A 170 16.18 -17.85 -4.87
CA ASN A 170 17.61 -18.17 -5.04
C ASN A 170 18.51 -16.92 -5.03
N LEU A 171 18.25 -16.02 -4.07
CA LEU A 171 18.80 -14.66 -4.04
C LEU A 171 20.29 -14.62 -3.64
N SER A 172 20.74 -15.59 -2.84
CA SER A 172 22.15 -15.82 -2.49
C SER A 172 22.31 -17.16 -1.76
N HIS A 173 23.57 -17.63 -1.64
CA HIS A 173 23.94 -18.71 -0.72
C HIS A 173 25.11 -18.26 0.17
N PRO A 174 25.00 -18.30 1.52
CA PRO A 174 23.82 -18.67 2.31
C PRO A 174 22.63 -17.71 2.10
N CYS A 175 21.45 -18.08 2.61
CA CYS A 175 20.24 -17.27 2.50
C CYS A 175 20.44 -15.85 3.06
N LEU A 176 19.78 -14.86 2.44
CA LEU A 176 19.87 -13.46 2.84
C LEU A 176 19.28 -13.25 4.23
N ASN A 177 20.00 -12.47 5.05
CA ASN A 177 19.63 -12.19 6.43
C ASN A 177 19.63 -10.70 6.78
N ASP A 178 20.04 -9.84 5.85
CA ASP A 178 20.10 -8.40 6.06
C ASP A 178 18.87 -7.75 5.41
N ALA A 179 17.94 -7.30 6.23
CA ALA A 179 16.78 -6.55 5.81
C ALA A 179 16.92 -5.08 6.19
N HIS A 180 16.40 -4.19 5.35
CA HIS A 180 16.39 -2.75 5.60
C HIS A 180 15.06 -2.15 5.18
N LEU A 181 14.42 -1.40 6.08
CA LEU A 181 13.16 -0.70 5.81
C LEU A 181 13.45 0.60 5.07
N VAL A 182 12.78 0.79 3.93
CA VAL A 182 12.94 1.95 3.03
C VAL A 182 11.66 2.77 2.87
N ALA A 183 10.58 2.31 3.51
CA ALA A 183 9.32 3.03 3.67
C ALA A 183 8.67 2.60 4.99
N GLY A 184 7.66 3.35 5.42
CA GLY A 184 6.86 3.03 6.60
C GLY A 184 5.40 3.42 6.45
N SER A 185 4.68 3.43 7.56
CA SER A 185 3.39 4.11 7.67
C SER A 185 3.15 4.45 9.14
N SER A 186 2.23 5.37 9.42
CA SER A 186 1.91 5.76 10.80
C SER A 186 1.35 4.61 11.66
N VAL A 187 0.86 3.54 11.04
CA VAL A 187 0.30 2.35 11.71
C VAL A 187 1.30 1.20 11.85
N MET A 188 2.50 1.31 11.26
CA MET A 188 3.57 0.34 11.35
C MET A 188 4.66 0.86 12.29
N THR A 189 4.58 0.48 13.57
CA THR A 189 5.41 1.08 14.63
C THR A 189 6.38 0.09 15.28
N SER A 190 6.19 -1.21 15.04
CA SER A 190 6.94 -2.27 15.70
C SER A 190 8.09 -2.81 14.86
N LEU A 191 7.90 -2.93 13.53
CA LEU A 191 8.90 -3.44 12.60
C LEU A 191 10.05 -2.44 12.39
N LYS A 192 11.29 -2.94 12.51
CA LYS A 192 12.53 -2.17 12.33
C LYS A 192 13.63 -3.09 11.79
N ASP A 193 14.66 -2.53 11.16
CA ASP A 193 15.75 -3.29 10.52
C ASP A 193 16.34 -4.38 11.41
N SER A 194 16.66 -4.00 12.65
CA SER A 194 17.28 -4.90 13.64
C SER A 194 16.47 -6.15 13.95
N ILE A 195 15.13 -6.07 13.85
CA ILE A 195 14.25 -7.21 14.13
C ILE A 195 13.77 -7.88 12.85
N ALA A 196 13.80 -7.20 11.69
CA ALA A 196 13.51 -7.81 10.40
C ALA A 196 14.70 -8.64 9.84
N SER A 197 15.86 -8.52 10.46
CA SER A 197 17.11 -9.19 10.05
C SER A 197 17.49 -10.36 10.96
N ASN A 198 18.47 -11.16 10.55
CA ASN A 198 19.11 -12.24 11.30
C ASN A 198 18.18 -13.40 11.69
N TRP A 199 17.21 -13.74 10.85
CA TRP A 199 16.31 -14.88 11.09
C TRP A 199 16.92 -16.23 10.69
N ASN A 200 18.17 -16.25 10.23
CA ASN A 200 18.84 -17.37 9.58
C ASN A 200 18.26 -17.74 8.19
N CYS A 201 17.26 -17.01 7.71
CA CYS A 201 16.86 -16.84 6.31
C CYS A 201 15.77 -15.75 6.27
N SER A 202 16.14 -14.48 6.38
CA SER A 202 15.13 -13.41 6.56
C SER A 202 14.34 -13.12 5.28
N VAL A 203 14.92 -13.44 4.11
CA VAL A 203 14.32 -13.21 2.79
C VAL A 203 14.37 -14.49 1.96
N HIS A 204 13.21 -14.98 1.54
CA HIS A 204 13.10 -16.15 0.67
C HIS A 204 12.96 -15.77 -0.80
N GLU A 205 12.28 -14.66 -1.06
CA GLU A 205 11.85 -14.24 -2.39
C GLU A 205 11.84 -12.73 -2.48
N ALA A 206 12.21 -12.18 -3.62
CA ALA A 206 12.25 -10.74 -3.82
C ALA A 206 11.63 -10.32 -5.16
N PHE A 207 11.01 -9.14 -5.15
CA PHE A 207 10.29 -8.57 -6.26
C PHE A 207 11.27 -7.99 -7.29
N THR A 208 11.15 -8.48 -8.52
CA THR A 208 11.93 -8.00 -9.65
C THR A 208 11.22 -6.87 -10.39
N SER A 209 9.89 -6.88 -10.40
CA SER A 209 9.04 -5.79 -10.88
C SER A 209 7.65 -5.85 -10.22
N TYR A 210 7.00 -4.70 -10.11
CA TYR A 210 5.66 -4.52 -9.55
C TYR A 210 5.10 -3.17 -10.02
N PRO A 211 3.78 -2.93 -9.94
CA PRO A 211 3.18 -1.64 -10.30
C PRO A 211 3.61 -0.55 -9.32
N ARG A 212 4.20 0.54 -9.81
CA ARG A 212 4.74 1.64 -8.97
C ARG A 212 4.06 2.98 -9.16
N SER A 213 3.26 3.12 -10.20
CA SER A 213 2.69 4.39 -10.62
C SER A 213 1.16 4.37 -10.49
N GLY A 214 0.60 5.56 -10.35
CA GLY A 214 -0.85 5.75 -10.21
C GLY A 214 -1.38 5.44 -8.80
N PRO A 215 -2.70 5.55 -8.59
CA PRO A 215 -3.31 5.51 -7.27
C PRO A 215 -3.29 4.11 -6.62
N SER A 216 -2.97 3.08 -7.41
CA SER A 216 -2.82 1.69 -6.97
C SER A 216 -1.36 1.22 -6.96
N GLY A 217 -0.40 2.16 -7.09
CA GLY A 217 1.03 1.86 -7.04
C GLY A 217 1.46 1.29 -5.69
N PHE A 218 2.46 0.41 -5.73
CA PHE A 218 3.12 -0.16 -4.58
C PHE A 218 4.47 0.52 -4.37
N GLU A 219 4.85 0.65 -3.11
CA GLU A 219 6.17 1.06 -2.68
C GLU A 219 6.93 -0.12 -2.08
N ALA A 220 8.26 -0.10 -2.20
CA ALA A 220 9.07 -1.02 -1.41
C ALA A 220 8.96 -0.60 0.06
N LEU A 221 8.61 -1.54 0.93
CA LEU A 221 8.63 -1.32 2.37
C LEU A 221 9.97 -1.78 2.95
N ALA A 222 10.41 -2.97 2.58
CA ALA A 222 11.67 -3.53 3.02
C ALA A 222 12.43 -4.19 1.86
N ILE A 223 13.75 -4.04 1.90
CA ILE A 223 14.67 -4.57 0.90
C ILE A 223 15.59 -5.60 1.54
N ALA A 224 15.98 -6.59 0.75
CA ALA A 224 17.08 -7.48 1.07
C ALA A 224 18.38 -6.76 0.69
N VAL A 225 19.12 -6.33 1.70
CA VAL A 225 20.41 -5.66 1.53
C VAL A 225 21.41 -6.69 1.00
N ASN A 226 22.37 -6.25 0.18
CA ASN A 226 23.37 -7.10 -0.47
C ASN A 226 22.82 -8.08 -1.53
N ALA A 227 21.51 -8.10 -1.78
CA ALA A 227 20.95 -8.78 -2.94
C ALA A 227 21.33 -8.04 -4.24
N SER A 228 21.67 -8.79 -5.29
CA SER A 228 22.04 -8.25 -6.61
C SER A 228 21.29 -8.95 -7.74
N GLY A 229 21.23 -8.30 -8.92
CA GLY A 229 20.53 -8.82 -10.10
C GLY A 229 19.16 -8.16 -10.32
N PRO A 230 18.24 -8.82 -11.06
CA PRO A 230 16.92 -8.27 -11.37
C PRO A 230 16.18 -7.82 -10.10
N GLY A 231 15.61 -6.61 -10.15
CA GLY A 231 14.90 -5.97 -9.05
C GLY A 231 15.76 -5.05 -8.17
N GLN A 232 17.08 -5.00 -8.37
CA GLN A 232 17.96 -4.15 -7.58
C GLN A 232 17.69 -2.66 -7.82
N GLN A 233 17.61 -1.92 -6.71
CA GLN A 233 17.25 -0.51 -6.68
C GLN A 233 18.06 0.22 -5.61
N GLU A 234 18.08 1.55 -5.73
CA GLU A 234 18.57 2.50 -4.74
C GLU A 234 17.37 3.27 -4.16
N PHE A 235 17.44 3.58 -2.86
CA PHE A 235 16.37 4.21 -2.08
C PHE A 235 16.81 5.53 -1.45
N ALA A 236 15.87 6.25 -0.83
CA ALA A 236 16.08 7.64 -0.46
C ALA A 236 17.19 7.88 0.58
N ASP A 237 17.34 6.93 1.49
CA ASP A 237 18.40 6.90 2.49
C ASP A 237 19.77 6.45 1.94
N GLY A 238 19.88 6.24 0.62
CA GLY A 238 21.09 5.77 -0.06
C GLY A 238 21.30 4.25 0.02
N SER A 239 20.39 3.52 0.67
CA SER A 239 20.46 2.05 0.72
C SER A 239 20.22 1.43 -0.66
N ARG A 240 20.80 0.25 -0.88
CA ARG A 240 20.71 -0.49 -2.15
C ARG A 240 20.39 -1.95 -1.89
N GLY A 241 19.41 -2.47 -2.61
CA GLY A 241 18.95 -3.86 -2.45
C GLY A 241 17.76 -4.18 -3.35
N ILE A 242 17.13 -5.32 -3.10
CA ILE A 242 15.95 -5.77 -3.86
C ILE A 242 14.76 -5.81 -2.91
N PRO A 243 13.62 -5.18 -3.24
CA PRO A 243 12.43 -5.25 -2.39
C PRO A 243 11.98 -6.70 -2.18
N TYR A 244 11.73 -7.07 -0.93
CA TYR A 244 11.07 -8.34 -0.60
C TYR A 244 9.77 -8.14 0.17
N ILE A 245 9.49 -6.90 0.59
CA ILE A 245 8.16 -6.49 1.05
C ILE A 245 7.77 -5.27 0.26
N ILE A 246 6.61 -5.32 -0.39
CA ILE A 246 6.02 -4.20 -1.10
C ILE A 246 4.62 -3.91 -0.56
N ALA A 247 4.25 -2.63 -0.55
CA ALA A 247 2.97 -2.21 -0.01
C ALA A 247 2.34 -1.06 -0.80
N ARG A 248 1.05 -1.18 -1.08
CA ARG A 248 0.15 -0.07 -1.44
C ARG A 248 -0.31 0.61 -0.17
N GLY A 249 -0.01 1.91 -0.03
CA GLY A 249 -0.31 2.70 1.17
C GLY A 249 0.86 2.88 2.14
N ALA A 250 2.05 2.37 1.81
CA ALA A 250 3.28 2.75 2.49
C ALA A 250 3.79 4.12 1.99
N THR A 251 4.45 4.86 2.88
CA THR A 251 5.05 6.16 2.62
C THR A 251 6.56 5.98 2.53
N PRO A 252 7.18 6.21 1.35
CA PRO A 252 8.64 6.17 1.20
C PRO A 252 9.35 7.10 2.18
N LEU A 253 10.55 6.73 2.62
CA LEU A 253 11.41 7.68 3.34
C LEU A 253 11.70 8.89 2.42
N GLY A 254 11.58 10.11 2.96
CA GLY A 254 11.69 11.36 2.19
C GLY A 254 10.32 12.02 1.94
N CYS A 255 9.29 11.23 1.68
CA CYS A 255 7.96 11.73 1.34
C CYS A 255 7.29 12.49 2.49
N GLY A 256 6.69 13.65 2.17
CA GLY A 256 5.99 14.50 3.12
C GLY A 256 6.82 15.67 3.67
N ASN A 257 7.98 15.95 3.08
CA ASN A 257 8.87 17.03 3.49
C ASN A 257 8.63 18.35 2.71
N ASN A 258 7.64 18.37 1.79
CA ASN A 258 7.30 19.48 0.87
C ASN A 258 8.35 19.73 -0.23
N ILE A 259 9.20 18.74 -0.49
CA ILE A 259 10.23 18.81 -1.53
C ILE A 259 10.04 17.59 -2.41
N THR A 260 9.66 17.80 -3.68
CA THR A 260 9.67 16.68 -4.61
C THR A 260 11.11 16.30 -4.93
N GLU A 261 11.48 15.06 -4.62
CA GLU A 261 12.83 14.54 -4.81
C GLU A 261 12.86 13.44 -5.90
N PRO A 262 13.14 13.80 -7.18
CA PRO A 262 13.14 12.84 -8.29
C PRO A 262 14.14 11.68 -8.10
N ALA A 263 15.23 11.92 -7.36
CA ALA A 263 16.21 10.89 -7.00
C ALA A 263 15.57 9.76 -6.18
N TYR A 264 14.54 10.08 -5.40
CA TYR A 264 13.78 9.17 -4.56
C TYR A 264 12.51 8.68 -5.24
N LYS A 265 12.37 9.01 -6.53
CA LYS A 265 11.24 8.67 -7.38
C LYS A 265 9.93 9.25 -6.84
N GLU A 266 9.95 10.38 -6.17
CA GLU A 266 8.73 11.12 -5.89
C GLU A 266 8.19 11.74 -7.17
N GLU A 267 6.87 11.71 -7.33
CA GLU A 267 6.18 12.37 -8.43
C GLU A 267 5.64 13.75 -7.99
N CYS A 268 5.42 13.92 -6.68
CA CYS A 268 4.91 15.10 -6.00
C CYS A 268 5.25 15.01 -4.51
N ASP A 269 5.15 16.14 -3.81
CA ASP A 269 5.15 16.15 -2.35
C ASP A 269 4.43 17.41 -1.84
N ASP A 270 3.19 17.24 -1.39
CA ASP A 270 2.35 18.29 -0.80
C ASP A 270 2.48 18.35 0.74
N GLY A 271 3.49 17.70 1.31
CA GLY A 271 3.74 17.66 2.74
C GLY A 271 2.66 16.90 3.51
N ASP A 272 2.16 17.49 4.59
CA ASP A 272 1.09 16.92 5.41
C ASP A 272 -0.24 16.74 4.65
N ALA A 273 -0.39 17.39 3.48
CA ALA A 273 -1.57 17.24 2.63
C ALA A 273 -1.53 15.97 1.75
N ASN A 274 -0.41 15.25 1.70
CA ASN A 274 -0.29 14.03 0.91
C ASN A 274 -1.40 13.01 1.27
N GLY A 275 -2.15 12.58 0.25
CA GLY A 275 -3.23 11.61 0.40
C GLY A 275 -4.55 12.16 0.97
N THR A 276 -4.66 13.48 1.21
CA THR A 276 -5.95 14.09 1.52
C THR A 276 -6.80 14.23 0.25
N PRO A 277 -8.14 14.36 0.36
CA PRO A 277 -9.02 14.53 -0.80
C PRO A 277 -8.70 15.76 -1.67
N GLU A 278 -8.06 16.78 -1.09
CA GLU A 278 -7.68 18.03 -1.76
C GLU A 278 -6.33 17.94 -2.48
N SER A 279 -5.47 17.00 -2.10
CA SER A 279 -4.16 16.81 -2.71
C SER A 279 -4.26 15.94 -3.97
N LEU A 280 -3.50 16.33 -5.00
CA LEU A 280 -3.30 15.50 -6.19
C LEU A 280 -2.18 14.46 -5.97
N CYS A 281 -1.51 14.55 -4.82
CA CYS A 281 -0.47 13.67 -4.37
C CYS A 281 -1.02 12.60 -3.43
N SER A 282 -0.64 11.35 -3.65
CA SER A 282 -0.96 10.25 -2.73
C SER A 282 -0.15 10.37 -1.44
N SER A 283 -0.53 9.61 -0.41
CA SER A 283 0.27 9.45 0.82
C SER A 283 1.64 8.79 0.59
N SER A 284 1.94 8.39 -0.64
CA SER A 284 3.19 7.76 -1.07
C SER A 284 3.96 8.63 -2.08
N CYS A 285 3.66 9.93 -2.15
CA CYS A 285 4.30 10.88 -3.05
C CYS A 285 4.17 10.51 -4.54
N ARG A 286 3.00 9.95 -4.92
CA ARG A 286 2.62 9.61 -6.30
C ARG A 286 1.50 10.51 -6.80
N CYS A 287 1.54 10.90 -8.06
CA CYS A 287 0.46 11.67 -8.64
C CYS A 287 -0.75 10.77 -8.94
N VAL A 288 -1.87 11.06 -8.28
CA VAL A 288 -3.11 10.26 -8.36
C VAL A 288 -3.62 10.14 -9.79
N ASN A 289 -3.51 11.20 -10.59
CA ASN A 289 -3.94 11.21 -12.00
C ASN A 289 -2.77 11.19 -12.99
N GLY A 290 -1.57 10.83 -12.52
CA GLY A 290 -0.33 10.86 -13.29
C GLY A 290 0.37 12.22 -13.30
N VAL A 291 1.57 12.24 -13.85
CA VAL A 291 2.50 13.38 -13.83
C VAL A 291 2.29 14.27 -15.07
N LEU A 292 2.29 15.59 -14.89
CA LEU A 292 2.42 16.56 -16.00
C LEU A 292 3.90 16.84 -16.27
N GLU A 293 4.60 17.27 -15.21
CA GLU A 293 6.03 17.55 -15.15
C GLU A 293 6.52 17.16 -13.75
N PRO A 294 7.83 16.96 -13.52
CA PRO A 294 8.35 16.60 -12.19
C PRO A 294 7.84 17.56 -11.09
N GLY A 295 7.19 17.02 -10.05
CA GLY A 295 6.59 17.80 -8.96
C GLY A 295 5.21 18.39 -9.27
N VAL A 296 4.65 18.15 -10.47
CA VAL A 296 3.36 18.69 -10.89
C VAL A 296 2.43 17.55 -11.31
N CYS A 297 1.40 17.30 -10.50
CA CYS A 297 0.39 16.29 -10.80
C CYS A 297 -0.69 16.78 -11.77
N ARG A 298 -1.22 15.85 -12.55
CA ARG A 298 -2.40 16.08 -13.39
C ARG A 298 -3.62 16.36 -12.48
N PRO A 299 -4.40 17.41 -12.76
CA PRO A 299 -5.67 17.62 -12.08
C PRO A 299 -6.66 16.50 -12.44
N ASN A 300 -7.68 16.33 -11.61
CA ASN A 300 -8.71 15.31 -11.82
C ASN A 300 -9.41 15.54 -13.18
N PRO A 301 -9.52 14.52 -14.06
CA PRO A 301 -10.14 14.68 -15.38
C PRO A 301 -11.62 15.12 -15.32
N THR A 302 -12.29 15.02 -14.17
CA THR A 302 -13.66 15.52 -13.96
C THR A 302 -13.75 16.97 -13.44
N SER A 303 -12.63 17.61 -13.10
CA SER A 303 -12.60 19.02 -12.68
C SER A 303 -12.30 19.96 -13.84
N THR A 304 -13.11 19.95 -14.90
CA THR A 304 -13.18 21.10 -15.81
C THR A 304 -13.92 22.22 -15.09
N SER A 305 -13.19 23.02 -14.31
CA SER A 305 -13.67 24.31 -13.84
C SER A 305 -14.02 25.16 -15.07
N SER A 306 -15.31 25.36 -15.31
CA SER A 306 -15.84 26.37 -16.21
C SER A 306 -15.38 27.75 -15.74
N ARG A 307 -14.22 28.22 -16.21
CA ARG A 307 -13.79 29.59 -16.01
C ARG A 307 -14.55 30.46 -17.00
N SER A 308 -15.68 31.02 -16.57
CA SER A 308 -16.29 32.14 -17.28
C SER A 308 -15.31 33.31 -17.26
N THR A 309 -14.79 33.67 -18.42
CA THR A 309 -14.07 34.93 -18.65
C THR A 309 -15.05 36.08 -18.47
N GLN A 310 -15.15 36.64 -17.27
CA GLN A 310 -15.68 37.99 -17.08
C GLN A 310 -14.53 38.99 -17.29
N SER A 311 -14.50 39.56 -18.48
CA SER A 311 -13.73 40.75 -18.81
C SER A 311 -14.26 41.93 -17.97
N THR A 312 -13.39 42.53 -17.16
CA THR A 312 -13.66 43.83 -16.54
C THR A 312 -12.85 44.88 -17.31
N PRO A 313 -13.46 45.98 -17.80
CA PRO A 313 -12.76 46.97 -18.58
C PRO A 313 -11.91 47.89 -17.67
N SER A 314 -10.64 48.05 -18.05
CA SER A 314 -9.71 49.00 -17.43
C SER A 314 -10.20 50.44 -17.60
N ARG A 315 -10.41 51.15 -16.49
CA ARG A 315 -10.60 52.61 -16.48
C ARG A 315 -9.28 53.28 -16.09
N TYR A 316 -8.73 54.01 -17.05
CA TYR A 316 -7.77 55.09 -16.85
C TYR A 316 -8.31 56.12 -15.85
N ILE A 317 -7.49 56.47 -14.85
CA ILE A 317 -7.50 57.80 -14.22
C ILE A 317 -6.04 58.23 -14.02
N GLU A 318 -5.64 59.25 -14.79
CA GLU A 318 -4.48 60.09 -14.53
C GLU A 318 -4.72 60.96 -13.29
N ALA A 319 -3.73 61.10 -12.42
CA ALA A 319 -3.58 62.25 -11.54
C ALA A 319 -2.09 62.57 -11.38
N THR A 320 -1.81 63.85 -11.58
CA THR A 320 -0.54 64.53 -11.81
C THR A 320 0.31 64.78 -10.57
N ASP A 321 1.63 64.75 -10.79
CA ASP A 321 2.64 65.74 -10.41
C ASP A 321 2.71 66.23 -8.94
N ARG A 322 3.78 65.83 -8.23
CA ARG A 322 4.77 66.72 -7.54
C ARG A 322 5.56 65.93 -6.50
N LEU A 323 6.85 65.68 -6.74
CA LEU A 323 7.93 66.24 -5.91
C LEU A 323 9.30 65.97 -6.53
N ARG A 324 10.02 67.08 -6.66
CA ARG A 324 11.34 67.28 -7.21
C ARG A 324 12.44 66.74 -6.30
N ARG A 325 13.56 66.41 -6.97
CA ARG A 325 14.97 66.59 -6.55
C ARG A 325 15.52 65.67 -5.45
N LEU A 326 16.38 64.74 -5.87
CA LEU A 326 17.80 64.86 -5.54
C LEU A 326 18.64 64.18 -6.65
N LEU A 327 19.54 64.95 -7.25
CA LEU A 327 20.44 64.55 -8.34
C LEU A 327 21.84 65.03 -7.95
N ILE A 328 22.79 64.12 -7.72
CA ILE A 328 24.26 64.28 -7.85
C ILE A 328 24.81 62.86 -8.10
N LEU A 329 25.02 62.42 -9.36
CA LEU A 329 26.30 62.33 -10.10
C LEU A 329 27.51 61.90 -9.24
N VAL A 330 28.30 60.89 -9.63
CA VAL A 330 29.57 61.11 -10.35
C VAL A 330 30.13 59.77 -10.87
N THR A 331 30.26 59.71 -12.20
CA THR A 331 31.28 59.10 -13.09
C THR A 331 31.92 57.72 -12.83
N ALA A 332 31.82 56.86 -13.86
CA ALA A 332 32.79 55.82 -14.21
C ALA A 332 33.99 56.38 -15.00
N PRO A 333 35.11 55.64 -15.11
CA PRO A 333 36.00 55.74 -16.27
C PRO A 333 36.12 54.42 -17.05
N ARG A 334 36.51 54.63 -18.32
CA ARG A 334 36.68 53.71 -19.44
C ARG A 334 37.85 52.73 -19.27
N ALA A 335 37.64 51.58 -19.91
CA ALA A 335 38.54 50.76 -20.72
C ALA A 335 40.04 51.10 -20.79
N ALA A 336 40.84 50.05 -20.59
CA ALA A 336 41.98 49.67 -21.41
C ALA A 336 41.78 48.21 -21.85
#